data_AF-A0A6I3V1F7-F1
#
_entry.id   AF-A0A6I3V1F7-F1
#
_cell.length_a   1.000
_cell.length_b   1.000
_cell.length_c   1.000
_cell.angle_alpha   90.00
_cell.angle_beta   90.00
_cell.angle_gamma   90.00
#
_symmetry.space_group_name_H-M   'P 1'
#
loop_
_entity.id
_entity.type
_entity.pdbx_description
1 polymer ?
#
loop_
_entity_poly.entity_id
_entity_poly.type
_entity_poly.pdbx_seq_one_letter_code
_entity_poly.pdbx_strand_id
1 'polypeptide(L)' 'FLGREDQQGFTIYDATMGSGSLLLNAKKYSHKPQTVVYFGQELNTSTYNLARMNVILHGVPVENQFLHNADTLDE' A
#
# COMPACT_ATOMS: atom_id res chain seq x y z
N PHE A 1 -0.24 -13.29 7.13
CA PHE A 1 -0.10 -12.52 8.39
C PHE A 1 0.37 -13.35 9.58
N LEU A 2 0.55 -14.68 9.43
CA LEU A 2 1.07 -15.61 10.43
C LEU A 2 2.20 -15.02 11.32
N GLY A 3 1.85 -14.63 12.54
CA GLY A 3 2.79 -14.24 13.60
C GLY A 3 3.29 -12.80 13.54
N ARG A 4 2.74 -11.96 12.66
CA ARG A 4 3.08 -10.51 12.54
C ARG A 4 1.88 -9.59 12.76
N GLU A 5 0.79 -10.12 13.29
CA GLU A 5 -0.46 -9.39 13.49
C GLU A 5 -0.28 -8.18 14.41
N ASP A 6 0.58 -8.30 15.42
CA ASP A 6 0.89 -7.25 16.40
C ASP A 6 2.12 -6.39 16.06
N GLN A 7 2.80 -6.66 14.93
CA GLN A 7 4.00 -5.93 14.53
C GLN A 7 3.64 -4.48 14.16
N GLN A 8 4.27 -3.51 14.83
CA GLN A 8 4.23 -2.10 14.46
C GLN A 8 5.24 -1.80 13.37
N GLY A 9 4.92 -0.89 12.45
CA GLY A 9 5.84 -0.53 11.37
C GLY A 9 6.01 -1.66 10.34
N PHE A 10 5.04 -2.57 10.23
CA PHE A 10 5.08 -3.64 9.25
C PHE A 10 5.03 -3.05 7.83
N THR A 11 6.03 -3.38 7.02
CA THR A 11 6.19 -2.88 5.64
C THR A 11 5.66 -3.89 4.64
N ILE A 12 4.94 -3.43 3.61
CA ILE A 12 4.42 -4.28 2.53
C ILE A 12 4.72 -3.61 1.20
N TYR A 13 5.16 -4.40 0.23
CA TYR A 13 5.44 -3.95 -1.12
C TYR A 13 4.60 -4.72 -2.15
N ASP A 14 4.00 -3.99 -3.08
CA ASP A 14 3.34 -4.53 -4.27
C ASP A 14 3.83 -3.76 -5.50
N ALA A 15 4.59 -4.46 -6.35
CA ALA A 15 5.29 -3.86 -7.48
C ALA A 15 4.37 -3.64 -8.70
N THR A 16 3.14 -4.14 -8.66
CA THR A 16 2.13 -4.00 -9.72
C THR A 16 0.77 -3.75 -9.06
N MET A 17 0.70 -2.71 -8.24
CA MET A 17 -0.35 -2.56 -7.22
C MET A 17 -1.74 -2.34 -7.80
N GLY A 18 -1.87 -1.94 -9.07
CA GLY A 18 -3.15 -1.59 -9.67
C GLY A 18 -3.84 -0.51 -8.84
N SER A 19 -5.08 -0.76 -8.44
CA SER A 19 -5.86 0.14 -7.58
C SER A 19 -5.40 0.19 -6.11
N GLY A 20 -4.36 -0.55 -5.73
CA GLY A 20 -3.90 -0.68 -4.34
C GLY A 20 -4.81 -1.51 -3.44
N SER A 21 -5.84 -2.18 -3.99
CA SER A 21 -6.82 -2.93 -3.20
C SER A 21 -6.22 -4.16 -2.51
N LEU A 22 -5.23 -4.82 -3.12
CA LEU A 22 -4.53 -5.94 -2.50
C LEU A 22 -3.70 -5.46 -1.30
N LEU A 23 -2.92 -4.40 -1.46
CA LEU A 23 -2.16 -3.75 -0.38
C LEU A 23 -3.06 -3.42 0.81
N LEU A 24 -4.22 -2.81 0.55
CA LEU A 24 -5.17 -2.41 1.61
C LEU A 24 -5.78 -3.56 2.39
N ASN A 25 -5.75 -4.80 1.87
CA ASN A 25 -6.18 -5.96 2.65
C ASN A 25 -5.31 -6.18 3.88
N ALA A 26 -4.08 -5.68 3.91
CA ALA A 26 -3.22 -5.78 5.08
C ALA A 26 -3.80 -5.14 6.34
N LYS A 27 -4.60 -4.09 6.17
CA LYS A 27 -5.34 -3.45 7.25
C LYS A 27 -6.25 -4.45 8.00
N LYS A 28 -6.79 -5.45 7.30
CA LYS A 28 -7.73 -6.45 7.87
C LYS A 28 -7.03 -7.48 8.76
N TYR A 29 -5.73 -7.65 8.60
CA TYR A 29 -4.98 -8.73 9.24
C TYR A 29 -3.89 -8.22 10.21
N SER A 30 -3.83 -6.92 10.46
CA SER A 30 -2.97 -6.31 11.46
C SER A 30 -3.82 -5.75 12.60
N HIS A 31 -3.41 -6.00 13.84
CA HIS A 31 -3.95 -5.34 15.04
C HIS A 31 -3.40 -3.92 15.22
N LYS A 32 -2.42 -3.52 14.41
CA LYS A 32 -1.79 -2.19 14.39
C LYS A 32 -1.91 -1.52 13.01
N PRO A 33 -3.12 -1.44 12.43
CA PRO A 33 -3.32 -1.04 11.03
C PRO A 33 -2.78 0.35 10.67
N GLN A 34 -2.77 1.27 11.64
CA GLN A 34 -2.27 2.65 11.47
C GLN A 34 -0.75 2.72 11.35
N THR A 35 -0.03 1.65 11.69
CA THR A 35 1.43 1.58 11.62
C THR A 35 1.94 0.80 10.42
N VAL A 36 1.04 0.26 9.60
CA VAL A 36 1.42 -0.45 8.38
C VAL A 36 1.92 0.56 7.37
N VAL A 37 3.09 0.27 6.79
CA VAL A 37 3.73 1.10 5.77
C VAL A 37 3.53 0.44 4.42
N TYR A 38 2.92 1.18 3.49
CA TYR A 38 2.53 0.68 2.18
C TYR A 38 3.46 1.21 1.12
N PHE A 39 4.12 0.29 0.42
CA PHE A 39 4.93 0.57 -0.76
C PHE A 39 4.20 -0.02 -1.97
N GLY A 40 3.98 0.78 -3.00
CA GLY A 40 3.24 0.35 -4.18
C GLY A 40 3.80 0.99 -5.44
N GLN A 41 3.86 0.23 -6.52
CA GLN A 41 4.24 0.74 -7.84
C GLN A 41 3.19 0.38 -8.87
N GLU A 42 2.84 1.35 -9.71
CA GLU A 42 1.88 1.19 -10.80
C GLU A 42 2.38 1.92 -12.04
N LEU A 43 2.28 1.27 -13.20
CA LEU A 43 2.74 1.84 -14.48
C LEU A 43 1.74 2.86 -15.03
N ASN A 44 0.44 2.60 -14.90
CA ASN A 44 -0.58 3.43 -15.51
C ASN A 44 -0.98 4.60 -14.59
N THR A 45 -0.73 5.84 -15.02
CA THR A 45 -1.03 7.06 -14.25
C THR A 45 -2.50 7.16 -13.79
N SER A 46 -3.47 6.72 -14.58
CA SER A 46 -4.89 6.76 -14.19
C SER A 46 -5.16 5.77 -13.05
N THR A 47 -4.63 4.56 -13.16
CA THR A 47 -4.72 3.52 -12.13
C THR A 47 -3.94 3.92 -10.86
N TYR A 48 -2.78 4.54 -11.01
CA TYR A 48 -2.01 5.11 -9.92
C TYR A 48 -2.80 6.18 -9.14
N ASN A 49 -3.46 7.09 -9.85
CA ASN A 49 -4.31 8.10 -9.21
C ASN A 49 -5.49 7.47 -8.46
N LEU A 50 -6.09 6.41 -9.01
CA LEU A 50 -7.11 5.62 -8.31
C LEU A 50 -6.55 4.97 -7.03
N ALA A 51 -5.33 4.42 -7.08
CA ALA A 51 -4.68 3.85 -5.90
C ALA A 51 -4.43 4.88 -4.81
N ARG A 52 -3.98 6.09 -5.18
CA ARG A 52 -3.83 7.21 -4.23
C ARG A 52 -5.16 7.57 -3.57
N MET A 53 -6.23 7.69 -4.35
CA MET A 53 -7.57 7.93 -3.82
C MET A 53 -8.00 6.81 -2.86
N ASN A 54 -7.79 5.55 -3.25
CA ASN A 54 -8.13 4.40 -2.42
C ASN A 54 -7.41 4.43 -1.06
N VAL A 55 -6.10 4.68 -1.05
CA VAL A 55 -5.30 4.73 0.18
C VAL A 55 -5.74 5.87 1.10
N ILE A 56 -6.06 7.05 0.54
CA ILE A 56 -6.61 8.19 1.28
C ILE A 56 -7.98 7.84 1.89
N LEU A 57 -8.90 7.30 1.10
CA LEU A 57 -10.25 6.95 1.56
C LEU A 57 -10.25 5.84 2.62
N HIS A 58 -9.24 4.97 2.61
CA HIS A 58 -9.04 3.96 3.64
C HIS A 58 -8.35 4.50 4.90
N GLY A 59 -8.01 5.79 4.93
CA GLY A 59 -7.46 6.47 6.10
C GLY A 59 -6.06 6.01 6.48
N VAL A 60 -5.23 5.70 5.49
CA VAL A 60 -3.80 5.41 5.74
C VAL A 60 -3.08 6.74 6.03
N PRO A 61 -2.27 6.85 7.10
CA PRO A 61 -1.49 8.07 7.38
C PRO A 61 -0.56 8.43 6.22
N VAL A 62 -0.39 9.72 5.93
CA VAL A 62 0.37 10.20 4.75
C VAL A 62 1.81 9.73 4.79
N GLU A 63 2.41 9.72 5.97
CA GLU A 63 3.77 9.24 6.24
C GLU A 63 3.97 7.74 5.95
N ASN A 64 2.88 6.98 5.79
CA ASN A 64 2.89 5.55 5.54
C ASN A 64 2.55 5.21 4.07
N GLN A 65 2.45 6.20 3.18
CA GLN A 65 2.09 6.04 1.77
C GLN A 65 3.31 6.28 0.86
N PHE A 66 3.90 5.21 0.36
CA PHE A 66 5.03 5.26 -0.57
C PHE A 66 4.62 4.68 -1.91
N LEU A 67 3.92 5.49 -2.73
CA LEU A 67 3.38 5.05 -4.01
C LEU A 67 4.15 5.68 -5.17
N HIS A 68 4.64 4.85 -6.09
CA HIS A 68 5.40 5.24 -7.27
C HIS A 68 4.62 5.00 -8.56
N ASN A 69 4.80 5.88 -9.55
CA ASN A 69 4.17 5.78 -10.87
C ASN A 69 5.25 5.61 -11.95
N ALA A 70 5.63 4.36 -12.21
CA ALA A 70 6.71 4.02 -13.14
C ALA A 70 6.65 2.55 -13.58
N ASP A 71 7.46 2.21 -14.58
CA ASP A 71 7.67 0.82 -14.98
C ASP A 71 8.55 0.10 -13.96
N THR A 72 8.02 -0.98 -13.40
CA THR A 72 8.65 -1.78 -12.34
C THR A 72 9.88 -2.57 -12.79
N LEU A 73 10.05 -2.79 -14.10
CA LEU A 73 11.20 -3.51 -14.65
C LEU A 73 12.31 -2.56 -15.10
N ASP A 74 11.94 -1.34 -15.51
CA ASP A 74 12.89 -0.34 -16.00
C ASP A 74 13.30 0.70 -14.93
N GLU A 75 12.62 0.74 -13.77
CA GLU A 75 12.95 1.57 -12.60
C GLU A 75 12.89 0.82 -11.26
#